data_AF-A0AAD9C328-F1
#
_entry.id   AF-A0AAD9C328-F1
#
_cell.length_a   1.000
_cell.length_b   1.000
_cell.length_c   1.000
_cell.angle_alpha   90.00
_cell.angle_beta   90.00
_cell.angle_gamma   90.00
#
_symmetry.space_group_name_H-M   'P 1'
#
loop_
_entity.id
_entity.type
_entity.pdbx_description
1 polymer ?
#
loop_
_entity_poly.entity_id
_entity_poly.type
_entity_poly.pdbx_seq_one_letter_code
_entity_poly.pdbx_strand_id
1 'polypeptide(L)'
;MKSELVDMKQEMYQKLSANSALTQAHETRLEEAEKRIDEVETVNMAMSDALIKSMKQKRAMQGKLVDLERRSRRNNMRIYGVPEEKEGNSMPDFVDQLLRTELTLPDTNLQIQRAHRAVARKPERNAPPRLRIHWDSGTRTYDSAQDAAQELRRRGFSVEIPDRNASELYPEIEHLHQTKTWQHTN
;
A
#
# COMPACT_ATOMS: atom_id res chain seq x y z
N MET A 1 -73.85 31.65 -48.67
CA MET A 1 -72.69 31.57 -49.60
C MET A 1 -71.71 32.75 -49.51
N LYS A 2 -72.08 34.00 -49.81
CA LYS A 2 -71.11 35.13 -49.75
C LYS A 2 -70.67 35.49 -48.32
N SER A 3 -71.57 35.51 -47.33
CA SER A 3 -71.17 35.85 -45.95
C SER A 3 -70.36 34.72 -45.30
N GLU A 4 -70.75 33.46 -45.48
CA GLU A 4 -69.99 32.29 -44.99
C GLU A 4 -68.54 32.27 -45.51
N LEU A 5 -68.32 32.68 -46.77
CA LEU A 5 -66.97 32.82 -47.34
C LEU A 5 -66.15 33.93 -46.68
N VAL A 6 -66.80 35.03 -46.27
CA VAL A 6 -66.17 36.13 -45.54
C VAL A 6 -65.82 35.69 -44.11
N ASP A 7 -66.74 35.00 -43.44
CA ASP A 7 -66.54 34.48 -42.08
C ASP A 7 -65.38 33.46 -42.05
N MET A 8 -65.34 32.55 -43.03
CA MET A 8 -64.26 31.57 -43.16
C MET A 8 -62.90 32.24 -43.46
N LYS A 9 -62.87 33.29 -44.29
CA LYS A 9 -61.66 34.07 -44.55
C LYS A 9 -61.16 34.77 -43.28
N GLN A 10 -62.08 35.32 -42.49
CA GLN A 10 -61.79 35.98 -41.21
C GLN A 10 -61.17 34.98 -40.21
N GLU A 11 -61.79 33.81 -40.06
CA GLU A 11 -61.29 32.74 -39.19
C GLU A 11 -59.92 32.24 -39.65
N MET A 12 -59.71 32.11 -40.96
CA MET A 12 -58.43 31.69 -41.51
C MET A 12 -57.32 32.69 -41.21
N TYR A 13 -57.59 34.00 -41.32
CA TYR A 13 -56.61 35.03 -40.93
C TYR A 13 -56.31 35.02 -39.43
N GLN A 14 -57.32 34.79 -38.58
CA GLN A 14 -57.12 34.67 -37.14
C GLN A 14 -56.25 33.46 -36.78
N LYS A 15 -56.48 32.30 -37.42
CA LYS A 15 -55.63 31.12 -37.22
C LYS A 15 -54.21 31.36 -37.73
N LEU A 16 -54.06 32.05 -38.86
CA LEU A 16 -52.75 32.38 -39.41
C LEU A 16 -51.96 33.32 -38.48
N SER A 17 -52.61 34.34 -37.91
CA SER A 17 -51.96 35.23 -36.94
C SER A 17 -51.62 34.52 -35.64
N ALA A 18 -52.51 33.65 -35.14
CA ALA A 18 -52.26 32.84 -33.95
C ALA A 18 -51.09 31.87 -34.15
N ASN A 19 -51.01 31.19 -35.30
CA ASN A 19 -49.89 30.33 -35.64
C ASN A 19 -48.59 31.11 -35.77
N SER A 20 -48.61 32.29 -36.39
CA SER A 20 -47.44 33.17 -36.45
C SER A 20 -46.93 33.54 -35.06
N ALA A 21 -47.83 33.91 -34.14
CA ALA A 21 -47.47 34.24 -32.76
C ALA A 21 -46.91 33.03 -32.00
N LEU A 22 -47.48 31.85 -32.23
CA LEU A 22 -46.99 30.61 -31.63
C LEU A 22 -45.60 30.23 -32.15
N THR A 23 -45.35 30.38 -33.46
CA THR A 23 -44.02 30.14 -34.06
C THR A 23 -42.98 31.08 -33.45
N GLN A 24 -43.31 32.36 -33.29
CA GLN A 24 -42.42 33.33 -32.65
C GLN A 24 -42.14 32.98 -31.18
N ALA A 25 -43.16 32.52 -30.44
CA ALA A 25 -42.98 32.02 -29.08
C ALA A 25 -42.10 30.76 -29.02
N HIS A 26 -42.21 29.86 -29.99
CA HIS A 26 -41.33 28.70 -30.09
C HIS A 26 -39.89 29.07 -30.43
N GLU A 27 -39.69 30.06 -31.32
CA GLU A 27 -38.36 30.57 -31.69
C GLU A 27 -37.63 31.12 -30.46
N THR A 28 -38.29 31.98 -29.67
CA THR A 28 -37.69 32.50 -28.42
C THR A 28 -37.35 31.40 -27.41
N ARG A 29 -38.21 30.37 -27.27
CA ARG A 29 -37.94 29.23 -26.38
C ARG A 29 -36.80 28.34 -26.89
N LEU A 30 -36.66 28.22 -28.21
CA LEU A 30 -35.56 27.49 -28.84
C LEU A 30 -34.23 28.21 -28.60
N GLU A 31 -34.18 29.52 -28.82
CA GLU A 31 -32.99 30.34 -28.55
C GLU A 31 -32.55 30.23 -27.08
N GLU A 32 -33.49 30.28 -26.14
CA GLU A 32 -33.18 30.11 -24.71
C GLU A 32 -32.66 28.71 -24.40
N ALA A 33 -33.26 27.67 -25.00
CA ALA A 33 -32.83 26.29 -24.83
C ALA A 33 -31.42 26.05 -25.41
N GLU A 34 -31.14 26.56 -26.61
CA GLU A 34 -29.82 26.49 -27.26
C GLU A 34 -28.75 27.16 -26.40
N LYS A 35 -29.02 28.37 -25.89
CA LYS A 35 -28.08 29.07 -25.00
C LYS A 35 -27.80 28.27 -23.73
N ARG A 36 -28.82 27.67 -23.12
CA ARG A 36 -28.66 26.83 -21.92
C ARG A 36 -27.85 25.56 -22.22
N ILE A 37 -28.02 24.97 -23.41
CA ILE A 37 -27.24 23.81 -23.85
C ILE A 37 -25.77 24.22 -23.99
N ASP A 38 -25.47 25.33 -24.69
CA ASP A 38 -24.11 25.82 -24.88
C ASP A 38 -23.38 26.08 -23.54
N GLU A 39 -24.09 26.68 -22.58
CA GLU A 39 -23.57 26.92 -21.23
C GLU A 39 -23.25 25.59 -20.51
N VAL A 40 -24.15 24.61 -20.58
CA VAL A 40 -23.96 23.29 -19.97
C VAL A 40 -22.82 22.52 -20.64
N GLU A 41 -22.72 22.55 -21.96
CA GLU A 41 -21.65 21.91 -22.70
C GLU A 41 -20.28 22.50 -22.35
N THR A 42 -20.19 23.83 -22.28
CA THR A 42 -18.96 24.53 -21.87
C THR A 42 -18.52 24.13 -20.47
N VAL A 43 -19.45 24.10 -19.51
CA VAL A 43 -19.16 23.68 -18.13
C VAL A 43 -18.77 22.21 -18.07
N ASN A 44 -19.46 21.33 -18.80
CA ASN A 44 -19.15 19.90 -18.85
C ASN A 44 -17.77 19.62 -19.44
N MET A 45 -17.36 20.34 -20.48
CA MET A 45 -16.01 20.25 -21.04
C MET A 45 -14.96 20.66 -20.01
N ALA A 46 -15.13 21.83 -19.38
CA ALA A 46 -14.20 22.31 -18.36
C ALA A 46 -14.11 21.36 -17.15
N MET A 47 -15.25 20.79 -16.73
CA MET A 47 -15.32 19.80 -15.66
C MET A 47 -14.60 18.51 -16.04
N SER A 48 -14.79 18.02 -17.26
CA SER A 48 -14.12 16.82 -17.78
C SER A 48 -12.60 17.00 -17.80
N ASP A 49 -12.11 18.16 -18.23
CA ASP A 49 -10.69 18.48 -18.23
C ASP A 49 -10.11 18.55 -16.81
N ALA A 50 -10.84 19.18 -15.88
CA ALA A 50 -10.46 19.25 -14.47
C ALA A 50 -10.39 17.85 -13.84
N LEU A 51 -11.33 16.96 -14.18
CA LEU A 51 -11.33 15.57 -13.73
C LEU A 51 -10.12 14.80 -14.27
N ILE A 52 -9.82 14.93 -15.57
CA ILE A 52 -8.65 14.29 -16.19
C ILE A 52 -7.36 14.76 -15.50
N LYS A 53 -7.22 16.07 -15.26
CA LYS A 53 -6.06 16.64 -14.56
C LYS A 53 -5.94 16.08 -13.14
N SER A 54 -7.05 16.03 -12.40
CA SER A 54 -7.09 15.50 -11.04
C SER A 54 -6.74 14.01 -11.00
N MET A 55 -7.22 13.22 -11.97
CA MET A 55 -6.87 11.80 -12.09
C MET A 55 -5.39 11.59 -12.39
N LYS A 56 -4.80 12.40 -13.28
CA LYS A 56 -3.35 12.36 -13.56
C LYS A 56 -2.53 12.67 -12.30
N GLN A 57 -2.91 13.70 -11.56
CA GLN A 57 -2.25 14.05 -10.29
C GLN A 57 -2.39 12.93 -9.26
N LYS A 58 -3.57 12.33 -9.12
CA LYS A 58 -3.79 11.19 -8.23
C LYS A 58 -2.86 10.02 -8.55
N ARG A 59 -2.75 9.64 -9.84
CA ARG A 59 -1.84 8.57 -10.26
C ARG A 59 -0.37 8.89 -9.95
N ALA A 60 0.06 10.13 -10.21
CA ALA A 60 1.42 10.56 -9.90
C ALA A 60 1.71 10.49 -8.39
N MET A 61 0.76 10.91 -7.54
CA MET A 61 0.88 10.81 -6.09
C MET A 61 0.93 9.35 -5.62
N GLN A 62 0.08 8.48 -6.17
CA GLN A 62 0.12 7.05 -5.87
C GLN A 62 1.47 6.43 -6.22
N GLY A 63 2.05 6.79 -7.37
CA GLY A 63 3.40 6.33 -7.74
C GLY A 63 4.47 6.77 -6.73
N LYS A 64 4.43 8.03 -6.28
CA LYS A 64 5.34 8.54 -5.25
C LYS A 64 5.18 7.81 -3.91
N LEU A 65 3.95 7.53 -3.49
CA LEU A 65 3.67 6.79 -2.26
C LEU A 65 4.24 5.38 -2.32
N VAL A 66 4.06 4.68 -3.44
CA VAL A 66 4.63 3.33 -3.63
C VAL A 66 6.16 3.36 -3.59
N ASP A 67 6.80 4.37 -4.21
CA ASP A 67 8.26 4.51 -4.14
C ASP A 67 8.73 4.80 -2.71
N LEU A 68 8.06 5.69 -1.98
CA LEU A 68 8.36 5.97 -0.57
C LEU A 68 8.19 4.73 0.31
N GLU A 69 7.12 3.96 0.14
CA GLU A 69 6.91 2.71 0.87
C GLU A 69 8.02 1.69 0.55
N ARG A 70 8.35 1.53 -0.74
CA ARG A 70 9.44 0.63 -1.15
C ARG A 70 10.79 1.04 -0.56
N ARG A 71 11.12 2.34 -0.57
CA ARG A 71 12.34 2.87 0.07
C ARG A 71 12.32 2.67 1.57
N SER A 72 11.20 2.97 2.23
CA SER A 72 11.05 2.77 3.67
C SER A 72 11.25 1.30 4.05
N ARG A 73 10.66 0.35 3.30
CA ARG A 73 10.86 -1.09 3.53
C ARG A 73 12.31 -1.53 3.29
N ARG A 74 13.02 -0.96 2.32
CA ARG A 74 14.45 -1.24 2.07
C ARG A 74 15.36 -0.65 3.15
N ASN A 75 14.99 0.48 3.74
CA ASN A 75 15.77 1.14 4.79
C ASN A 75 15.62 0.47 6.15
N ASN A 76 14.68 -0.46 6.31
CA ASN A 76 14.47 -1.19 7.56
C ASN A 76 15.29 -2.48 7.59
N MET A 77 16.34 -2.53 8.41
CA MET A 77 17.12 -3.75 8.67
C MET A 77 16.58 -4.49 9.91
N ARG A 78 16.63 -5.83 9.88
CA ARG A 78 16.26 -6.68 11.02
C ARG A 78 17.42 -7.58 11.41
N ILE A 79 17.86 -7.44 12.66
CA ILE A 79 18.96 -8.20 13.23
C ILE A 79 18.36 -9.28 14.15
N TYR A 80 18.86 -10.52 14.04
CA TYR A 80 18.44 -11.66 14.85
C TYR A 80 19.56 -12.11 15.79
N GLY A 81 19.21 -12.83 16.86
CA GLY A 81 20.20 -13.39 17.79
C GLY A 81 20.74 -12.39 18.83
N VAL A 82 20.19 -11.17 18.91
CA VAL A 82 20.55 -10.18 19.92
C VAL A 82 19.93 -10.56 21.28
N PRO A 83 20.74 -10.90 22.31
CA PRO A 83 20.23 -11.25 23.63
C PRO A 83 19.39 -10.11 24.22
N GLU A 84 18.29 -10.46 24.86
CA GLU A 84 17.43 -9.49 25.56
C GLU A 84 18.14 -8.97 26.82
N GLU A 85 17.79 -7.75 27.27
CA GLU A 85 18.26 -7.11 28.52
C GLU A 85 19.72 -6.59 28.52
N LYS A 86 20.50 -6.84 27.47
CA LYS A 86 21.88 -6.29 27.31
C LYS A 86 21.94 -4.89 26.69
N GLU A 87 20.77 -4.26 26.54
CA GLU A 87 20.54 -3.14 25.64
C GLU A 87 20.75 -1.77 26.29
N GLY A 88 20.85 -1.73 27.62
CA GLY A 88 21.01 -0.50 28.38
C GLY A 88 19.83 0.48 28.18
N ASN A 89 20.14 1.78 28.21
CA ASN A 89 19.12 2.85 28.16
C ASN A 89 18.74 3.31 26.75
N SER A 90 19.53 2.98 25.71
CA SER A 90 19.34 3.52 24.36
C SER A 90 19.58 2.44 23.30
N MET A 91 18.52 2.12 22.56
CA MET A 91 18.58 1.09 21.52
C MET A 91 19.40 1.47 20.28
N PRO A 92 19.34 2.71 19.77
CA PRO A 92 20.17 3.11 18.64
C PRO A 92 21.67 3.00 18.94
N ASP A 93 22.10 3.41 20.13
CA ASP A 93 23.52 3.40 20.53
C ASP A 93 24.04 1.96 20.68
N PHE A 94 23.22 1.08 21.26
CA PHE A 94 23.53 -0.35 21.33
C PHE A 94 23.71 -0.97 19.93
N VAL A 95 22.81 -0.66 18.99
CA VAL A 95 22.91 -1.19 17.62
C VAL A 95 24.12 -0.61 16.89
N ASP A 96 24.42 0.68 17.08
CA ASP A 96 25.62 1.30 16.51
C ASP A 96 26.90 0.60 16.99
N GLN A 97 27.03 0.37 18.31
CA GLN A 97 28.17 -0.33 18.89
C GLN A 97 28.25 -1.80 18.43
N LEU A 98 27.11 -2.51 18.35
CA LEU A 98 27.05 -3.89 17.88
C LEU A 98 27.54 -3.99 16.43
N LEU A 99 27.04 -3.12 15.54
CA LEU A 99 27.44 -3.12 14.13
C LEU A 99 28.92 -2.77 13.95
N ARG A 100 29.44 -1.80 14.73
CA ARG A 100 30.88 -1.48 14.70
C ARG A 100 31.75 -2.65 15.11
N THR A 101 31.36 -3.35 16.17
CA THR A 101 32.13 -4.46 16.73
C THR A 101 32.13 -5.67 15.80
N GLU A 102 30.96 -6.06 15.29
CA GLU A 102 30.82 -7.27 14.46
C GLU A 102 31.29 -7.07 13.01
N LEU A 103 31.14 -5.87 12.45
CA LEU A 103 31.49 -5.58 11.04
C LEU A 103 32.79 -4.81 10.87
N THR A 104 33.50 -4.49 11.97
CA THR A 104 34.78 -3.74 11.95
C THR A 104 34.67 -2.44 11.14
N LEU A 105 33.63 -1.66 11.39
CA LEU A 105 33.36 -0.42 10.65
C LEU A 105 34.21 0.74 11.18
N PRO A 106 34.67 1.67 10.33
CA PRO A 106 35.35 2.89 10.76
C PRO A 106 34.41 3.76 11.60
N ASP A 107 34.97 4.77 12.31
CA ASP A 107 34.22 5.69 13.19
C ASP A 107 33.35 6.70 12.42
N THR A 108 32.53 6.19 11.50
CA THR A 108 31.60 6.94 10.68
C THR A 108 30.22 6.91 11.33
N ASN A 109 29.51 8.04 11.35
CA ASN A 109 28.15 8.10 11.85
C ASN A 109 27.20 7.27 10.97
N LEU A 110 26.61 6.21 11.52
CA LEU A 110 25.68 5.32 10.82
C LEU A 110 24.28 5.92 10.62
N GLN A 111 24.01 7.10 11.18
CA GLN A 111 22.75 7.85 11.03
C GLN A 111 21.49 7.00 11.34
N ILE A 112 21.56 6.17 12.37
CA ILE A 112 20.43 5.33 12.81
C ILE A 112 19.32 6.23 13.34
N GLN A 113 18.25 6.42 12.54
CA GLN A 113 17.13 7.29 12.92
C GLN A 113 16.27 6.68 14.04
N ARG A 114 16.11 5.35 14.02
CA ARG A 114 15.31 4.62 15.01
C ARG A 114 15.76 3.17 15.07
N ALA A 115 15.95 2.67 16.29
CA ALA A 115 16.12 1.26 16.58
C ALA A 115 15.12 0.84 17.65
N HIS A 116 14.49 -0.31 17.46
CA HIS A 116 13.56 -0.88 18.43
C HIS A 116 13.47 -2.39 18.23
N ARG A 117 13.14 -3.12 19.31
CA ARG A 117 12.74 -4.52 19.19
C ARG A 117 11.40 -4.62 18.48
N ALA A 118 11.25 -5.65 17.65
CA ALA A 118 9.96 -5.97 17.06
C ALA A 118 8.95 -6.25 18.18
N VAL A 119 7.76 -5.66 18.11
CA VAL A 119 6.67 -5.88 19.07
C VAL A 119 6.15 -7.31 18.91
N ALA A 120 6.82 -8.26 19.54
CA ALA A 120 6.39 -9.63 19.69
C ALA A 120 6.59 -10.03 21.16
N ARG A 121 5.67 -10.83 21.71
CA ARG A 121 5.84 -11.39 23.06
C ARG A 121 7.18 -12.12 23.14
N LYS A 122 7.93 -11.88 24.22
CA LYS A 122 9.19 -12.57 24.55
C LYS A 122 9.05 -14.05 24.23
N PRO A 123 9.77 -14.59 23.22
CA PRO A 123 9.89 -16.03 23.09
C PRO A 123 10.53 -16.53 24.39
N GLU A 124 10.03 -17.63 24.96
CA GLU A 124 10.67 -18.25 26.12
C GLU A 124 12.13 -18.55 25.80
N ARG A 125 12.99 -18.64 26.82
CA ARG A 125 14.46 -18.74 26.69
C ARG A 125 14.94 -19.89 25.78
N ASN A 126 14.07 -20.85 25.47
CA ASN A 126 14.28 -21.99 24.56
C ASN A 126 13.27 -22.08 23.40
N ALA A 127 12.50 -21.03 23.11
CA ALA A 127 11.53 -21.06 22.03
C ALA A 127 12.23 -20.91 20.66
N PRO A 128 11.86 -21.71 19.66
CA PRO A 128 12.48 -21.68 18.35
C PRO A 128 12.28 -20.31 17.66
N PRO A 129 13.23 -19.88 16.79
CA PRO A 129 13.09 -18.64 16.05
C PRO A 129 11.86 -18.70 15.14
N ARG A 130 11.01 -17.66 15.18
CA ARG A 130 9.82 -17.55 14.33
C ARG A 130 10.23 -17.20 12.89
N LEU A 131 9.82 -18.01 11.91
CA LEU A 131 10.06 -17.75 10.49
C LEU A 131 8.94 -16.90 9.92
N ARG A 132 9.26 -15.75 9.32
CA ARG A 132 8.26 -14.89 8.65
C ARG A 132 8.46 -14.95 7.15
N ILE A 133 7.50 -15.52 6.43
CA ILE A 133 7.53 -15.67 4.98
C ILE A 133 6.52 -14.71 4.35
N HIS A 134 6.97 -13.96 3.36
CA HIS A 134 6.13 -13.05 2.59
C HIS A 134 5.61 -13.78 1.35
N TRP A 135 4.32 -14.13 1.34
CA TRP A 135 3.66 -14.70 0.18
C TRP A 135 3.01 -13.59 -0.66
N ASP A 136 2.65 -13.96 -1.89
CA ASP A 136 1.74 -13.20 -2.77
C ASP A 136 0.38 -12.89 -2.12
N SER A 137 -0.09 -13.80 -1.29
CA SER A 137 -1.33 -13.74 -0.49
C SER A 137 -1.19 -12.97 0.82
N GLY A 138 0.00 -12.43 1.11
CA GLY A 138 0.30 -11.70 2.33
C GLY A 138 1.38 -12.36 3.18
N THR A 139 1.70 -11.72 4.30
CA THR A 139 2.81 -12.18 5.16
C THR A 139 2.30 -13.14 6.22
N ARG A 140 2.91 -14.33 6.33
CA ARG A 140 2.63 -15.30 7.39
C ARG A 140 3.86 -15.51 8.27
N THR A 141 3.61 -15.75 9.55
CA THR A 141 4.65 -16.09 10.53
C THR A 141 4.40 -17.52 11.00
N TYR A 142 5.45 -18.33 10.99
CA TYR A 142 5.46 -19.73 11.36
C TYR A 142 6.29 -19.91 12.62
N ASP A 143 5.79 -20.74 13.51
CA ASP A 143 6.41 -20.96 14.82
C ASP A 143 7.49 -22.07 14.78
N SER A 144 7.62 -22.79 13.66
CA SER A 144 8.71 -23.74 13.44
C SER A 144 9.05 -23.91 11.96
N ALA A 145 10.24 -24.47 11.68
CA ALA A 145 10.62 -24.87 10.32
C ALA A 145 9.71 -25.98 9.75
N GLN A 146 9.15 -26.82 10.62
CA GLN A 146 8.22 -27.90 10.22
C GLN A 146 6.88 -27.34 9.76
N ASP A 147 6.33 -26.37 10.48
CA ASP A 147 5.09 -25.66 10.14
C ASP A 147 5.24 -24.91 8.81
N ALA A 148 6.36 -24.18 8.63
CA ALA A 148 6.68 -23.54 7.36
C ALA A 148 6.82 -24.53 6.20
N ALA A 149 7.45 -25.68 6.42
CA ALA A 149 7.64 -26.72 5.41
C ALA A 149 6.34 -27.44 5.04
N GLN A 150 5.42 -27.65 5.98
CA GLN A 150 4.09 -28.20 5.68
C GLN A 150 3.28 -27.25 4.79
N GLU A 151 3.32 -25.94 5.06
CA GLU A 151 2.66 -24.96 4.20
C GLU A 151 3.30 -24.93 2.80
N LEU A 152 4.63 -25.01 2.70
CA LEU A 152 5.32 -25.10 1.42
C LEU A 152 4.88 -26.35 0.62
N ARG A 153 4.79 -27.52 1.28
CA ARG A 153 4.27 -28.75 0.67
C ARG A 153 2.82 -28.60 0.22
N ARG A 154 1.96 -27.96 1.02
CA ARG A 154 0.57 -27.66 0.66
C ARG A 154 0.46 -26.77 -0.58
N ARG A 155 1.43 -25.87 -0.77
CA ARG A 155 1.54 -25.00 -1.94
C ARG A 155 2.21 -25.67 -3.15
N GLY A 156 2.55 -26.96 -3.04
CA GLY A 156 3.10 -27.77 -4.13
C GLY A 156 4.63 -27.76 -4.23
N PHE A 157 5.33 -27.20 -3.24
CA PHE A 157 6.80 -27.25 -3.20
C PHE A 157 7.29 -28.56 -2.58
N SER A 158 8.23 -29.24 -3.22
CA SER A 158 8.94 -30.37 -2.62
C SER A 158 9.94 -29.85 -1.59
N VAL A 159 9.70 -30.16 -0.31
CA VAL A 159 10.56 -29.74 0.81
C VAL A 159 10.91 -30.96 1.63
N GLU A 160 12.20 -31.28 1.71
CA GLU A 160 12.75 -32.26 2.64
C GLU A 160 13.22 -31.53 3.89
N ILE A 161 12.71 -31.95 5.05
CA ILE A 161 13.21 -31.48 6.35
C ILE A 161 14.20 -32.56 6.79
N PRO A 162 15.51 -32.27 6.89
CA PRO A 162 16.46 -33.27 7.37
C PRO A 162 16.06 -33.70 8.78
N ASP A 163 15.92 -35.01 8.98
CA ASP A 163 15.61 -35.59 10.28
C ASP A 163 16.84 -35.42 11.17
N ARG A 164 16.85 -34.35 11.96
CA ARG A 164 17.94 -34.12 12.92
C ARG A 164 17.73 -35.07 14.09
N ASN A 165 18.21 -36.31 13.95
CA ASN A 165 18.57 -37.11 15.12
C ASN A 165 19.55 -36.27 15.95
N ALA A 166 19.10 -35.80 17.10
CA ALA A 166 19.86 -34.93 18.00
C ALA A 166 21.17 -35.57 18.52
N SER A 167 21.46 -36.82 18.17
CA SER A 167 22.65 -37.57 18.59
C SER A 167 23.81 -37.59 17.59
N GLU A 168 23.64 -37.21 16.31
CA GLU A 168 24.69 -37.45 15.30
C GLU A 168 25.29 -36.20 14.63
N LEU A 169 24.90 -34.98 15.03
CA LEU A 169 25.58 -33.79 14.53
C LEU A 169 26.11 -32.89 15.65
N TYR A 170 27.45 -32.91 15.73
CA TYR A 170 28.42 -31.87 16.15
C TYR A 170 29.20 -32.13 17.45
N PRO A 171 30.37 -32.81 17.39
CA PRO A 171 31.40 -32.70 18.43
C PRO A 171 31.98 -31.28 18.59
N GLU A 172 31.69 -30.36 17.66
CA GLU A 172 32.11 -28.95 17.71
C GLU A 172 31.33 -28.11 18.73
N ILE A 173 30.15 -28.56 19.17
CA ILE A 173 29.40 -27.86 20.24
C ILE A 173 30.04 -28.13 21.61
N GLU A 174 30.60 -29.32 21.84
CA GLU A 174 31.35 -29.62 23.08
C GLU A 174 32.62 -28.80 23.19
N HIS A 175 33.33 -28.52 22.09
CA HIS A 175 34.48 -27.62 22.09
C HIS A 175 34.10 -26.18 22.46
N LEU A 176 32.89 -25.71 22.10
CA LEU A 176 32.36 -24.40 22.52
C LEU A 176 31.93 -24.36 23.99
N HIS A 177 31.62 -25.50 24.60
CA HIS A 177 31.35 -25.63 26.04
C HIS A 177 32.63 -25.82 26.86
N GLN A 178 33.65 -26.51 26.33
CA GLN A 178 34.93 -26.74 27.00
C GLN A 178 35.88 -25.52 26.96
N THR A 179 35.75 -24.64 25.96
CA THR A 179 36.53 -23.39 25.88
C THR A 179 36.02 -22.26 26.78
N LYS A 180 34.90 -22.48 27.50
CA LYS A 180 34.40 -21.56 28.53
C LYS A 180 34.97 -21.91 29.91
N THR A 181 36.29 -21.94 30.05
CA THR A 181 36.94 -22.01 31.38
C THR A 181 36.90 -20.68 32.15
N TRP A 182 36.38 -19.61 31.56
CA TRP A 182 36.30 -18.28 32.22
C TRP A 182 35.03 -18.03 33.05
N GLN A 183 34.15 -19.03 33.23
CA GLN A 183 32.95 -18.90 34.07
C GLN A 183 33.03 -19.62 35.42
N HIS A 184 34.23 -19.81 35.96
CA HIS A 184 34.39 -20.08 37.39
C HIS A 184 35.57 -19.29 37.95
N THR A 185 35.28 -18.17 38.62
CA THR A 185 35.64 -17.90 40.03
C THR A 185 35.23 -16.48 40.45
N ASN A 186 34.47 -16.43 41.54
CA ASN A 186 34.08 -15.34 42.44
C ASN A 186 33.49 -14.05 41.88
#